data_AF-A0A8J3E1E9-F1
#
_entry.id   AF-A0A8J3E1E9-F1
#
_cell.length_a   1.000
_cell.length_b   1.000
_cell.length_c   1.000
_cell.angle_alpha   90.00
_cell.angle_beta   90.00
_cell.angle_gamma   90.00
#
_symmetry.space_group_name_H-M   'P 1'
#
loop_
_entity.id
_entity.type
_entity.pdbx_description
1 polymer ?
#
loop_
_entity_poly.entity_id
_entity_poly.type
_entity_poly.pdbx_seq_one_letter_code
_entity_poly.pdbx_strand_id
1 'polypeptide(L)'
;MGRPQEVSDQEIIDAGLAIERDAGRPARPDAIRVRLGGRGNAGRIRRVWEEFVTRREQEAERNRDPSRALSPAMMAFMTADLEQRKTEDTRRFMSIYRAAEEDLAARFAAERESVQTEMAALKGRLDEAYEENASLETQSSDLRKLVAEANNAQKAEQKRASTMEAHSKRLREELANTKGQLERTRSDLTEVKTELAKMTERAIAAETLAKA
;
A
#
# COMPACT_ATOMS: atom_id res chain seq x y z
N MET A 1 -31.98 20.53 -75.75
CA MET A 1 -30.95 21.24 -74.96
C MET A 1 -31.47 22.65 -74.67
N GLY A 2 -32.12 22.85 -73.53
CA GLY A 2 -32.79 24.10 -73.18
C GLY A 2 -31.81 25.25 -72.96
N ARG A 3 -32.13 26.44 -73.44
CA ARG A 3 -31.38 27.67 -73.15
C ARG A 3 -31.36 27.84 -71.61
N PRO A 4 -30.18 28.04 -70.98
CA PRO A 4 -30.13 28.29 -69.54
C PRO A 4 -31.02 29.48 -69.19
N GLN A 5 -31.90 29.31 -68.21
CA GLN A 5 -32.76 30.37 -67.68
C GLN A 5 -31.88 31.56 -67.27
N GLU A 6 -32.06 32.70 -67.93
CA GLU A 6 -31.26 33.89 -67.67
C GLU A 6 -31.61 34.44 -66.28
N VAL A 7 -30.67 34.31 -65.34
CA VAL A 7 -30.75 34.93 -64.01
C VAL A 7 -30.58 36.44 -64.18
N SER A 8 -31.41 37.26 -63.57
CA SER A 8 -31.28 38.72 -63.61
C SER A 8 -30.05 39.21 -62.82
N ASP A 9 -29.59 40.44 -63.11
CA ASP A 9 -28.48 41.03 -62.35
C ASP A 9 -28.85 41.21 -60.87
N GLN A 10 -30.12 41.53 -60.58
CA GLN A 10 -30.63 41.69 -59.21
C GLN A 10 -30.61 40.37 -58.45
N GLU A 11 -31.00 39.25 -59.07
CA GLU A 11 -30.92 37.93 -58.43
C GLU A 11 -29.48 37.53 -58.09
N ILE A 12 -28.51 37.93 -58.93
CA ILE A 12 -27.07 37.70 -58.66
C ILE A 12 -26.62 38.51 -57.44
N ILE A 13 -27.01 39.78 -57.37
CA ILE A 13 -26.69 40.69 -56.24
C ILE A 13 -27.34 40.19 -54.95
N ASP A 14 -28.63 39.86 -54.98
CA ASP A 14 -29.39 39.39 -53.82
C ASP A 14 -28.82 38.06 -53.28
N ALA A 15 -28.42 37.15 -54.17
CA ALA A 15 -27.75 35.92 -53.78
C ALA A 15 -26.38 36.16 -53.13
N GLY A 16 -25.61 37.13 -53.62
CA GLY A 16 -24.34 37.55 -53.01
C GLY A 16 -24.52 38.18 -51.63
N LEU A 17 -25.47 39.09 -51.49
CA LEU A 17 -25.79 39.73 -50.20
C LEU A 17 -26.32 38.72 -49.17
N ALA A 18 -27.14 37.76 -49.59
CA ALA A 18 -27.60 36.69 -48.72
C ALA A 18 -26.43 35.86 -48.17
N ILE A 19 -25.43 35.54 -49.01
CA ILE A 19 -24.23 34.80 -48.57
C ILE A 19 -23.42 35.62 -47.55
N GLU A 20 -23.23 36.92 -47.79
CA GLU A 20 -22.49 37.78 -46.85
C GLU A 20 -23.19 37.85 -45.48
N ARG A 21 -24.52 37.98 -45.47
CA ARG A 21 -25.31 38.01 -44.24
C ARG A 21 -25.24 36.67 -43.49
N ASP A 22 -25.33 35.56 -44.21
CA ASP A 22 -25.39 34.23 -43.60
C ASP A 22 -24.01 33.75 -43.11
N ALA A 23 -22.92 34.10 -43.82
CA ALA A 23 -21.56 33.61 -43.53
C ALA A 23 -20.62 34.63 -42.85
N GLY A 24 -21.01 35.91 -42.77
CA GLY A 24 -20.17 36.97 -42.22
C GLY A 24 -18.87 37.20 -43.00
N ARG A 25 -18.81 36.78 -44.27
CA ARG A 25 -17.62 36.86 -45.15
C ARG A 25 -18.02 37.31 -46.55
N PRO A 26 -17.12 37.96 -47.31
CA PRO A 26 -17.41 38.39 -48.68
C PRO A 26 -17.83 37.22 -49.58
N ALA A 27 -18.92 37.39 -50.33
CA ALA A 27 -19.42 36.35 -51.21
C ALA A 27 -18.49 36.15 -52.42
N ARG A 28 -18.28 34.88 -52.80
CA ARG A 28 -17.50 34.50 -53.99
C ARG A 28 -18.42 34.20 -55.16
N PRO A 29 -18.07 34.55 -56.41
CA PRO A 29 -18.89 34.27 -57.60
C PRO A 29 -19.35 32.81 -57.74
N ASP A 30 -18.50 31.85 -57.36
CA ASP A 30 -18.85 30.43 -57.41
C ASP A 30 -19.91 30.06 -56.35
N ALA A 31 -19.82 30.65 -55.16
CA ALA A 31 -20.81 30.46 -54.10
C ALA A 31 -22.16 31.08 -54.48
N ILE A 32 -22.15 32.23 -55.16
CA ILE A 32 -23.35 32.87 -55.72
C ILE A 32 -24.01 31.95 -56.74
N ARG A 33 -23.22 31.35 -57.65
CA ARG A 33 -23.75 30.39 -58.63
C ARG A 33 -24.37 29.16 -57.98
N VAL A 34 -23.75 28.64 -56.91
CA VAL A 34 -24.31 27.54 -56.12
C VAL A 34 -25.63 27.95 -55.46
N ARG A 35 -25.70 29.15 -54.87
CA ARG A 35 -26.92 29.70 -54.25
C ARG A 35 -28.07 29.90 -55.25
N LEU A 36 -27.73 30.18 -56.51
CA LEU A 36 -28.68 30.29 -57.62
C LEU A 36 -29.12 28.92 -58.21
N GLY A 37 -28.67 27.81 -57.63
CA GLY A 37 -29.00 26.46 -58.08
C GLY A 37 -28.26 26.05 -59.36
N GLY A 38 -27.06 26.58 -59.59
CA GLY A 38 -26.26 26.30 -60.80
C GLY A 38 -26.70 27.06 -62.05
N ARG A 39 -27.74 27.90 -61.95
CA ARG A 39 -28.28 28.74 -63.02
C ARG A 39 -27.38 29.95 -63.30
N GLY A 40 -27.45 30.47 -64.53
CA GLY A 40 -26.67 31.63 -64.98
C GLY A 40 -25.26 31.31 -65.49
N ASN A 41 -24.73 32.20 -66.33
CA ASN A 41 -23.38 32.11 -66.86
C ASN A 41 -22.36 32.57 -65.80
N ALA A 42 -21.36 31.74 -65.49
CA ALA A 42 -20.35 32.02 -64.46
C ALA A 42 -19.56 33.33 -64.72
N GLY A 43 -19.23 33.63 -65.97
CA GLY A 43 -18.54 34.87 -66.33
C GLY A 43 -19.39 36.11 -66.11
N ARG A 44 -20.72 36.00 -66.30
CA ARG A 44 -21.66 37.09 -66.00
C ARG A 44 -21.87 37.27 -64.50
N ILE A 45 -22.03 36.18 -63.75
CA ILE A 45 -22.16 36.24 -62.27
C ILE A 45 -20.95 36.93 -61.66
N ARG A 46 -19.73 36.58 -62.11
CA ARG A 46 -18.49 37.23 -61.68
C ARG A 46 -18.52 38.73 -61.97
N ARG A 47 -18.77 39.11 -63.23
CA ARG A 47 -18.77 40.51 -63.66
C ARG A 47 -19.78 41.36 -62.88
N VAL A 48 -21.03 40.90 -62.78
CA VAL A 48 -22.11 41.62 -62.08
C VAL A 48 -21.80 41.79 -60.60
N TRP A 49 -21.27 40.74 -59.95
CA TRP A 49 -20.91 40.81 -58.54
C TRP A 49 -19.70 41.72 -58.28
N GLU A 50 -18.66 41.63 -59.09
CA GLU A 50 -17.47 42.47 -58.97
C GLU A 50 -17.80 43.96 -59.24
N GLU A 51 -18.63 44.24 -60.23
CA GLU A 51 -19.13 45.60 -60.50
C GLU A 51 -19.98 46.14 -59.35
N PHE A 52 -20.84 45.30 -58.75
CA PHE A 52 -21.63 45.67 -57.59
C PHE A 52 -20.76 45.95 -56.36
N VAL A 53 -19.82 45.07 -56.03
CA VAL A 53 -18.89 45.25 -54.90
C VAL A 53 -18.07 46.53 -55.10
N THR A 54 -17.54 46.74 -56.30
CA THR A 54 -16.78 47.95 -56.64
C THR A 54 -17.62 49.21 -56.48
N ARG A 55 -18.87 49.20 -56.97
CA ARG A 55 -19.80 50.33 -56.83
C ARG A 55 -20.14 50.58 -55.36
N ARG A 56 -20.39 49.52 -54.59
CA ARG A 56 -20.65 49.58 -53.15
C ARG A 56 -19.47 50.17 -52.38
N GLU A 57 -18.25 49.78 -52.72
CA GLU A 57 -17.02 50.33 -52.11
C GLU A 57 -16.83 51.80 -52.47
N GLN A 58 -17.05 52.18 -53.73
CA GLN A 58 -16.98 53.59 -54.16
C GLN A 58 -18.06 54.45 -53.49
N GLU A 59 -19.29 53.93 -53.34
CA GLU A 59 -20.37 54.60 -52.61
C GLU A 59 -20.06 54.70 -51.11
N ALA A 60 -19.49 53.65 -50.52
CA ALA A 60 -19.05 53.68 -49.13
C ALA A 60 -17.93 54.70 -48.89
N GLU A 61 -16.98 54.83 -49.81
CA GLU A 61 -15.91 55.83 -49.72
C GLU A 61 -16.43 57.25 -49.99
N ARG A 62 -17.38 57.42 -50.92
CA ARG A 62 -18.07 58.71 -51.15
C ARG A 62 -18.93 59.15 -49.97
N ASN A 63 -19.56 58.20 -49.27
CA ASN A 63 -20.38 58.44 -48.08
C ASN A 63 -19.57 58.35 -46.79
N ARG A 64 -18.24 58.19 -46.87
CA ARG A 64 -17.38 58.12 -45.70
C ARG A 64 -17.33 59.49 -45.06
N ASP A 65 -18.01 59.63 -43.92
CA ASP A 65 -17.92 60.84 -43.11
C ASP A 65 -16.59 60.84 -42.34
N PRO A 66 -15.62 61.69 -42.70
CA PRO A 66 -14.35 61.79 -41.96
C PRO A 66 -14.56 62.25 -40.51
N SER A 67 -15.71 62.85 -40.18
CA SER A 67 -16.06 63.27 -38.81
C SER A 67 -16.46 62.10 -37.90
N ARG A 68 -16.73 60.90 -38.46
CA ARG A 68 -16.97 59.67 -37.69
C ARG A 68 -15.70 58.85 -37.43
N ALA A 69 -14.57 59.24 -38.02
CA ALA A 69 -13.29 58.62 -37.70
C ALA A 69 -12.85 59.03 -36.28
N LEU A 70 -12.33 58.08 -35.51
CA LEU A 70 -11.72 58.39 -34.22
C LEU A 70 -10.59 59.39 -34.44
N SER A 71 -10.52 60.43 -33.59
CA SER A 71 -9.46 61.42 -33.70
C SER A 71 -8.09 60.75 -33.47
N PRO A 72 -7.02 61.25 -34.10
CA PRO A 72 -5.66 60.73 -33.86
C PRO A 72 -5.28 60.70 -32.37
N ALA A 73 -5.75 61.68 -31.59
CA ALA A 73 -5.53 61.74 -30.15
C ALA A 73 -6.27 60.62 -29.39
N MET A 74 -7.52 60.31 -29.77
CA MET A 74 -8.27 59.20 -29.17
C MET A 74 -7.64 57.85 -29.52
N MET A 75 -7.20 57.66 -30.76
CA MET A 75 -6.48 56.47 -31.19
C MET A 75 -5.17 56.29 -30.41
N ALA A 76 -4.37 57.35 -30.27
CA ALA A 76 -3.12 57.34 -29.51
C ALA A 76 -3.35 56.99 -28.03
N PHE A 77 -4.40 57.56 -27.42
CA PHE A 77 -4.78 57.25 -26.04
C PHE A 77 -5.18 55.78 -25.88
N MET A 78 -6.04 55.26 -26.75
CA MET A 78 -6.45 53.85 -26.71
C MET A 78 -5.27 52.90 -26.91
N THR A 79 -4.33 53.23 -27.80
CA THR A 79 -3.12 52.42 -27.97
C THR A 79 -2.22 52.45 -26.74
N ALA A 80 -2.06 53.62 -26.09
CA ALA A 80 -1.27 53.73 -24.87
C ALA A 80 -1.91 52.98 -23.70
N ASP A 81 -3.24 53.07 -23.53
CA ASP A 81 -3.98 52.31 -22.51
C ASP A 81 -3.86 50.80 -22.74
N LEU A 82 -3.97 50.33 -23.99
CA LEU A 82 -3.79 48.92 -24.33
C LEU A 82 -2.37 48.43 -24.01
N GLU A 83 -1.34 49.20 -24.34
CA GLU A 83 0.05 48.84 -24.00
C GLU A 83 0.28 48.84 -22.48
N GLN A 84 -0.26 49.82 -21.76
CA GLN A 84 -0.19 49.84 -20.30
C GLN A 84 -0.83 48.58 -19.70
N ARG A 85 -2.05 48.22 -20.13
CA ARG A 85 -2.72 47.00 -19.65
C ARG A 85 -1.92 45.74 -19.92
N LYS A 86 -1.33 45.60 -21.12
CA LYS A 86 -0.44 44.47 -21.42
C LYS A 86 0.74 44.39 -20.46
N THR A 87 1.36 45.51 -20.13
CA THR A 87 2.49 45.53 -19.17
C THR A 87 2.03 45.16 -17.76
N GLU A 88 0.87 45.63 -17.32
CA GLU A 88 0.29 45.31 -16.01
C GLU A 88 -0.08 43.83 -15.92
N ASP A 89 -0.71 43.28 -16.95
CA ASP A 89 -1.06 41.86 -17.03
C ASP A 89 0.21 41.00 -16.99
N THR A 90 1.23 41.33 -17.78
CA THR A 90 2.51 40.62 -17.78
C THR A 90 3.13 40.63 -16.38
N ARG A 91 3.11 41.78 -15.69
CA ARG A 91 3.61 41.90 -14.31
C ARG A 91 2.82 40.99 -13.36
N ARG A 92 1.49 40.95 -13.47
CA ARG A 92 0.63 40.08 -12.65
C ARG A 92 0.91 38.60 -12.91
N PHE A 93 1.00 38.20 -14.19
CA PHE A 93 1.34 36.83 -14.57
C PHE A 93 2.68 36.41 -13.97
N MET A 94 3.72 37.25 -14.10
CA MET A 94 5.04 36.94 -13.53
C MET A 94 5.01 36.86 -12.00
N SER A 95 4.22 37.70 -11.33
CA SER A 95 4.07 37.64 -9.88
C SER A 95 3.39 36.34 -9.42
N ILE A 96 2.32 35.94 -10.09
CA ILE A 96 1.59 34.69 -9.78
C ILE A 96 2.51 33.49 -10.03
N TYR A 97 3.22 33.50 -11.16
CA TYR A 97 4.14 32.42 -11.52
C TYR A 97 5.25 32.26 -10.48
N ARG A 98 5.89 33.35 -10.05
CA ARG A 98 6.91 33.30 -8.98
C ARG A 98 6.34 32.77 -7.66
N ALA A 99 5.16 33.24 -7.25
CA ALA A 99 4.52 32.75 -6.03
C ALA A 99 4.21 31.25 -6.11
N ALA A 100 3.80 30.75 -7.28
CA ALA A 100 3.57 29.32 -7.50
C ALA A 100 4.88 28.53 -7.47
N GLU A 101 5.97 29.04 -8.04
CA GLU A 101 7.29 28.40 -7.96
C GLU A 101 7.79 28.32 -6.52
N GLU A 102 7.65 29.40 -5.74
CA GLU A 102 8.03 29.44 -4.32
C GLU A 102 7.20 28.45 -3.48
N ASP A 103 5.88 28.39 -3.68
CA ASP A 103 5.00 27.44 -2.98
C ASP A 103 5.36 25.99 -3.32
N LEU A 104 5.59 25.68 -4.60
CA LEU A 104 6.00 24.33 -5.03
C LEU A 104 7.37 23.96 -4.45
N ALA A 105 8.33 24.88 -4.47
CA ALA A 105 9.65 24.65 -3.88
C ALA A 105 9.57 24.37 -2.38
N ALA A 106 8.74 25.13 -1.65
CA ALA A 106 8.51 24.91 -0.22
C ALA A 106 7.87 23.55 0.06
N ARG A 107 6.87 23.14 -0.74
CA ARG A 107 6.22 21.83 -0.60
C ARG A 107 7.19 20.68 -0.85
N PHE A 108 8.01 20.76 -1.90
CA PHE A 108 9.02 19.73 -2.17
C PHE A 108 10.09 19.66 -1.08
N ALA A 109 10.48 20.80 -0.52
CA ALA A 109 11.41 20.82 0.61
C ALA A 109 10.82 20.13 1.85
N ALA A 110 9.56 20.46 2.19
CA ALA A 110 8.86 19.85 3.32
C ALA A 110 8.64 18.34 3.13
N GLU A 111 8.24 17.92 1.93
CA GLU A 111 8.04 16.50 1.62
C GLU A 111 9.36 15.73 1.67
N ARG A 112 10.45 16.32 1.17
CA ARG A 112 11.79 15.73 1.27
C ARG A 112 12.21 15.55 2.73
N GLU A 113 11.99 16.55 3.58
CA GLU A 113 12.29 16.48 5.01
C GLU A 113 11.44 15.42 5.72
N SER A 114 10.15 15.34 5.40
CA SER A 114 9.24 14.31 5.91
C SER A 114 9.73 12.91 5.56
N VAL A 115 10.03 12.66 4.28
CA VAL A 115 10.53 11.37 3.80
C VAL A 115 11.88 11.02 4.44
N GLN A 116 12.78 11.99 4.62
CA GLN A 116 14.05 11.75 5.30
C GLN A 116 13.85 11.36 6.77
N THR A 117 12.91 12.00 7.45
CA THR A 117 12.58 11.71 8.85
C THR A 117 11.97 10.31 8.98
N GLU A 118 11.02 9.96 8.11
CA GLU A 118 10.43 8.62 8.06
C GLU A 118 11.47 7.53 7.77
N MET A 119 12.36 7.78 6.81
CA MET A 119 13.44 6.86 6.47
C MET A 119 14.39 6.63 7.65
N ALA A 120 14.75 7.69 8.38
CA ALA A 120 15.57 7.58 9.58
C ALA A 120 14.87 6.78 10.68
N ALA A 121 13.57 7.02 10.91
CA ALA A 121 12.78 6.29 11.89
C ALA A 121 12.63 4.80 11.53
N LEU A 122 12.36 4.49 10.25
CA LEU A 122 12.27 3.11 9.77
C LEU A 122 13.61 2.38 9.90
N LYS A 123 14.73 3.06 9.64
CA LYS A 123 16.05 2.49 9.84
C LYS A 123 16.30 2.17 11.32
N GLY A 124 15.96 3.08 12.23
CA GLY A 124 16.09 2.83 13.68
C GLY A 124 15.27 1.63 14.12
N ARG A 125 14.00 1.53 13.69
CA ARG A 125 13.15 0.37 13.98
C ARG A 125 13.67 -0.94 13.39
N LEU A 126 14.32 -0.89 12.23
CA LEU A 126 14.93 -2.05 11.61
C LEU A 126 16.15 -2.53 12.43
N ASP A 127 16.99 -1.60 12.87
CA ASP A 127 18.16 -1.90 13.70
C ASP A 127 17.73 -2.52 15.06
N GLU A 128 16.73 -1.92 15.72
CA GLU A 128 16.12 -2.47 16.95
C GLU A 128 15.57 -3.89 16.74
N ALA A 129 14.87 -4.14 15.63
CA ALA A 129 14.33 -5.47 15.33
C ALA A 129 15.44 -6.51 15.09
N TYR A 130 16.57 -6.13 14.49
CA TYR A 130 17.73 -7.02 14.35
C TYR A 130 18.36 -7.36 15.70
N GLU A 131 18.50 -6.39 16.59
CA GLU A 131 19.02 -6.60 17.94
C GLU A 131 18.10 -7.51 18.76
N GLU A 132 16.79 -7.27 18.71
CA GLU A 132 15.80 -8.11 19.38
C GLU A 132 15.87 -9.55 18.87
N ASN A 133 15.94 -9.74 17.54
CA ASN A 133 16.02 -11.07 16.96
C ASN A 133 17.31 -11.81 17.37
N ALA A 134 18.46 -11.13 17.40
CA ALA A 134 19.71 -11.74 17.87
C ALA A 134 19.64 -12.15 19.36
N SER A 135 18.98 -11.34 20.19
CA SER A 135 18.71 -11.67 21.59
C SER A 135 17.81 -12.91 21.72
N LEU A 136 16.72 -12.96 20.95
CA LEU A 136 15.79 -14.10 20.93
C LEU A 136 16.45 -15.40 20.44
N GLU A 137 17.33 -15.33 19.44
CA GLU A 137 18.11 -16.49 18.99
C GLU A 137 19.02 -17.04 20.12
N THR A 138 19.67 -16.14 20.86
CA THR A 138 20.50 -16.51 22.01
C THR A 138 19.66 -17.15 23.11
N GLN A 139 18.52 -16.54 23.48
CA GLN A 139 17.60 -17.09 24.47
C GLN A 139 17.04 -18.46 24.05
N SER A 140 16.69 -18.64 22.78
CA SER A 140 16.23 -19.91 22.23
C SER A 140 17.30 -21.00 22.33
N SER A 141 18.56 -20.66 22.04
CA SER A 141 19.70 -21.55 22.21
C SER A 141 19.88 -22.00 23.66
N ASP A 142 19.80 -21.08 24.62
CA ASP A 142 19.96 -21.38 26.03
C ASP A 142 18.80 -22.20 26.60
N LEU A 143 17.56 -21.90 26.19
CA LEU A 143 16.39 -22.71 26.53
C LEU A 143 16.53 -24.15 26.03
N ARG A 144 17.06 -24.36 24.81
CA ARG A 144 17.33 -25.71 24.29
C ARG A 144 18.34 -26.46 25.14
N LYS A 145 19.39 -25.79 25.63
CA LYS A 145 20.37 -26.39 26.55
C LYS A 145 19.72 -26.78 27.88
N LEU A 146 18.94 -25.87 28.49
CA LEU A 146 18.22 -26.14 29.73
C LEU A 146 17.25 -27.32 29.60
N VAL A 147 16.53 -27.43 28.47
CA VAL A 147 15.65 -28.56 28.19
C VAL A 147 16.45 -29.87 28.05
N ALA A 148 17.62 -29.85 27.40
CA ALA A 148 18.48 -31.02 27.29
C ALA A 148 19.03 -31.47 28.66
N GLU A 149 19.45 -30.52 29.50
CA GLU A 149 19.92 -30.76 30.86
C GLU A 149 18.82 -31.34 31.74
N ALA A 150 17.61 -30.76 31.71
CA ALA A 150 16.45 -31.26 32.44
C ALA A 150 16.08 -32.70 32.04
N ASN A 151 16.08 -33.00 30.74
CA ASN A 151 15.83 -34.35 30.23
C ASN A 151 16.89 -35.36 30.70
N ASN A 152 18.16 -34.95 30.73
CA ASN A 152 19.24 -35.81 31.23
C ASN A 152 19.12 -36.06 32.74
N ALA A 153 18.80 -35.02 33.51
CA ALA A 153 18.54 -35.14 34.95
C ALA A 153 17.35 -36.07 35.22
N GLN A 154 16.25 -35.93 34.48
CA GLN A 154 15.08 -36.81 34.59
C GLN A 154 15.45 -38.28 34.31
N LYS A 155 16.22 -38.56 33.27
CA LYS A 155 16.70 -39.92 32.97
C LYS A 155 17.58 -40.48 34.09
N ALA A 156 18.42 -39.66 34.70
CA ALA A 156 19.26 -40.07 35.82
C ALA A 156 18.41 -40.41 37.05
N GLU A 157 17.40 -39.59 37.37
CA GLU A 157 16.46 -39.86 38.46
C GLU A 157 15.61 -41.10 38.21
N GLN A 158 15.14 -41.33 36.99
CA GLN A 158 14.40 -42.54 36.65
C GLN A 158 15.26 -43.80 36.86
N LYS A 159 16.55 -43.74 36.51
CA LYS A 159 17.49 -44.83 36.81
C LYS A 159 17.66 -45.03 38.32
N ARG A 160 17.86 -43.95 39.09
CA ARG A 160 17.97 -44.02 40.56
C ARG A 160 16.73 -44.64 41.19
N ALA A 161 15.54 -44.24 40.76
CA ALA A 161 14.28 -44.81 41.21
C ALA A 161 14.22 -46.32 40.93
N SER A 162 14.55 -46.77 39.72
CA SER A 162 14.56 -48.20 39.38
C SER A 162 15.54 -49.02 40.22
N THR A 163 16.73 -48.49 40.49
CA THR A 163 17.72 -49.12 41.37
C THR A 163 17.21 -49.20 42.81
N MET A 164 16.55 -48.15 43.30
CA MET A 164 16.00 -48.10 44.64
C MET A 164 14.81 -49.06 44.81
N GLU A 165 13.96 -49.20 43.80
CA GLU A 165 12.89 -50.20 43.76
C GLU A 165 13.46 -51.63 43.84
N ALA A 166 14.51 -51.92 43.06
CA ALA A 166 15.19 -53.21 43.09
C ALA A 166 15.80 -53.51 44.47
N HIS A 167 16.48 -52.53 45.08
CA HIS A 167 16.99 -52.66 46.45
C HIS A 167 15.87 -52.89 47.47
N SER A 168 14.76 -52.14 47.37
CA SER A 168 13.61 -52.30 48.25
C SER A 168 13.00 -53.70 48.14
N LYS A 169 12.89 -54.24 46.92
CA LYS A 169 12.43 -55.62 46.70
C LYS A 169 13.37 -56.64 47.35
N ARG A 170 14.67 -56.51 47.14
CA ARG A 170 15.69 -57.40 47.74
C ARG A 170 15.64 -57.37 49.27
N LEU A 171 15.52 -56.19 49.88
CA LEU A 171 15.40 -56.06 51.33
C LEU A 171 14.12 -56.74 51.87
N ARG A 172 13.00 -56.67 51.13
CA ARG A 172 11.77 -57.40 51.51
C ARG A 172 11.98 -58.91 51.46
N GLU A 173 12.69 -59.42 50.46
CA GLU A 173 13.02 -60.86 50.34
C GLU A 173 13.96 -61.32 51.45
N GLU A 174 15.01 -60.54 51.75
CA GLU A 174 15.94 -60.80 52.87
C GLU A 174 15.21 -60.77 54.23
N LEU A 175 14.30 -59.82 54.44
CA LEU A 175 13.46 -59.75 55.63
C LEU A 175 12.54 -60.98 55.76
N ALA A 176 11.93 -61.44 54.67
CA ALA A 176 11.09 -62.63 54.68
C ALA A 176 11.91 -63.89 55.01
N ASN A 177 13.11 -64.03 54.44
CA ASN A 177 14.00 -65.16 54.71
C ASN A 177 14.48 -65.18 56.17
N THR A 178 14.96 -64.04 56.69
CA THR A 178 15.40 -63.93 58.09
C THR A 178 14.27 -64.21 59.07
N LYS A 179 13.04 -63.76 58.79
CA LYS A 179 11.85 -64.12 59.57
C LYS A 179 11.60 -65.64 59.55
N GLY A 180 11.69 -66.29 58.39
CA GLY A 180 11.55 -67.75 58.28
C GLY A 180 12.64 -68.52 59.02
N GLN A 181 13.89 -68.06 58.99
CA GLN A 181 14.98 -68.63 59.79
C GLN A 181 14.74 -68.47 61.29
N LEU A 182 14.22 -67.31 61.72
CA LEU A 182 13.86 -67.07 63.12
C LEU A 182 12.73 -68.01 63.59
N GLU A 183 11.74 -68.27 62.74
CA GLU A 183 10.66 -69.21 63.06
C GLU A 183 11.17 -70.66 63.19
N ARG A 184 12.08 -71.10 62.32
CA ARG A 184 12.72 -72.42 62.42
C ARG A 184 13.56 -72.56 63.69
N THR A 185 14.46 -71.61 63.95
CA THR A 185 15.27 -71.63 65.17
C THR A 185 14.41 -71.58 66.44
N ARG A 186 13.27 -70.88 66.41
CA ARG A 186 12.29 -70.91 67.50
C ARG A 186 11.66 -72.29 67.67
N SER A 187 11.32 -72.98 66.58
CA SER A 187 10.83 -74.36 66.59
C SER A 187 11.88 -75.32 67.16
N ASP A 188 13.11 -75.26 66.66
CA ASP A 188 14.24 -76.09 67.13
C ASP A 188 14.48 -75.87 68.64
N LEU A 189 14.44 -74.62 69.10
CA LEU A 189 14.57 -74.28 70.51
C LEU A 189 13.42 -74.89 71.35
N THR A 190 12.18 -74.87 70.85
CA THR A 190 11.06 -75.51 71.55
C THR A 190 11.25 -77.02 71.64
N GLU A 191 11.70 -77.66 70.56
CA GLU A 191 11.95 -79.09 70.51
C GLU A 191 13.05 -79.51 71.51
N VAL A 192 14.19 -78.80 71.49
CA VAL A 192 15.30 -79.00 72.45
C VAL A 192 14.83 -78.82 73.89
N LYS A 193 13.98 -77.82 74.18
CA LYS A 193 13.41 -77.64 75.54
C LYS A 193 12.55 -78.83 75.96
N THR A 194 11.73 -79.38 75.06
CA THR A 194 10.94 -80.60 75.34
C THR A 194 11.83 -81.82 75.59
N GLU A 195 12.87 -82.03 74.77
CA GLU A 195 13.79 -83.15 74.98
C GLU A 195 14.59 -83.01 76.29
N LEU A 196 15.03 -81.80 76.61
CA LEU A 196 15.67 -81.51 77.90
C LEU A 196 14.74 -81.83 79.08
N ALA A 197 13.45 -81.44 78.99
CA ALA A 197 12.46 -81.77 80.00
C ALA A 197 12.30 -83.30 80.19
N LYS A 198 12.15 -84.04 79.08
CA LYS A 198 12.09 -85.52 79.10
C LYS A 198 13.35 -86.15 79.71
N MET A 199 14.53 -85.65 79.35
CA MET A 199 15.79 -86.14 79.93
C MET A 199 15.87 -85.87 81.44
N THR A 200 15.40 -84.71 81.87
CA THR A 200 15.37 -84.33 83.29
C THR A 200 14.43 -85.26 84.08
N GLU A 201 13.24 -85.53 83.55
CA GLU A 201 12.30 -86.50 84.15
C GLU A 201 12.91 -87.90 84.26
N ARG A 202 13.56 -88.38 83.20
CA ARG A 202 14.27 -89.67 83.21
C ARG A 202 15.40 -89.72 84.23
N ALA A 203 16.17 -88.64 84.36
CA ALA A 203 17.25 -88.56 85.34
C ALA A 203 16.71 -88.61 86.78
N ILE A 204 15.63 -87.87 87.06
CA ILE A 204 14.95 -87.91 88.36
C ILE A 204 14.43 -89.34 88.65
N ALA A 205 13.78 -89.98 87.68
CA ALA A 205 13.27 -91.34 87.83
C ALA A 205 14.38 -92.36 88.11
N ALA A 206 15.52 -92.25 87.41
CA ALA A 206 16.69 -93.10 87.64
C ALA A 206 17.29 -92.89 89.04
N GLU A 207 17.38 -91.64 89.51
CA GLU A 207 17.84 -91.33 90.86
C GLU A 207 16.91 -91.88 91.95
N THR A 208 15.59 -91.85 91.74
CA THR A 208 14.63 -92.44 92.67
C THR A 208 14.73 -93.97 92.73
N LEU A 209 14.97 -94.64 91.60
CA LEU A 209 15.18 -96.09 91.55
C LEU A 209 16.50 -96.52 92.21
N ALA A 210 17.56 -95.70 92.10
CA ALA A 210 18.85 -95.99 92.72
C ALA A 210 18.86 -95.81 94.25
N LYS A 211 17.85 -95.13 94.82
CA LYS A 211 17.70 -94.87 96.27
C LYS A 211 16.68 -95.79 96.96
N ALA A 212 15.99 -96.66 96.22
CA ALA A 212 15.01 -97.64 96.73
C ALA A 212 15.65 -99.04 96.85
#